data_AF-A0AAE4DEF4-F1
#
_entry.id   AF-A0AAE4DEF4-F1
#
_cell.length_a   1.000
_cell.length_b   1.000
_cell.length_c   1.000
_cell.angle_alpha   90.00
_cell.angle_beta   90.00
_cell.angle_gamma   90.00
#
_symmetry.space_group_name_H-M   'P 1'
#
loop_
_entity.id
_entity.type
_entity.pdbx_description
1 polymer ?
#
loop_
_entity_poly.entity_id
_entity_poly.type
_entity_poly.pdbx_seq_one_letter_code
_entity_poly.pdbx_strand_id
1 'polypeptide(L)'
;MATSETSLHTEQESLSLWNFSTAGVIAGLVAGVLNNLWIMIYPLATSYKVPGGIDTMSVTIFSFFPMLVAGIVYYLICLSGFKKGTKIYLIAGGIFLLMSFYFPLFPETIGFIFPEGVPKGFAALTIPMHIFAGVMALILIPKFVKANHGK
;
A
#
# COMPACT_ATOMS: atom_id res chain seq x y z
N MET A 1 46.40 11.07 -36.20
CA MET A 1 44.97 10.79 -36.46
C MET A 1 44.41 10.26 -35.15
N ALA A 2 43.81 11.13 -34.32
CA ALA A 2 43.29 10.77 -33.01
C ALA A 2 41.83 10.34 -33.17
N THR A 3 41.53 9.09 -32.87
CA THR A 3 40.17 8.55 -32.82
C THR A 3 39.49 9.09 -31.57
N SER A 4 38.52 9.99 -31.72
CA SER A 4 37.65 10.36 -30.62
C SER A 4 36.72 9.19 -30.34
N GLU A 5 36.96 8.49 -29.25
CA GLU A 5 35.98 7.55 -28.70
C GLU A 5 34.80 8.37 -28.18
N THR A 6 33.74 8.45 -28.98
CA THR A 6 32.45 8.96 -28.53
C THR A 6 31.89 7.96 -27.54
N SER A 7 32.20 8.13 -26.25
CA SER A 7 31.52 7.40 -25.19
C SER A 7 30.06 7.83 -25.19
N LEU A 8 29.21 7.00 -25.78
CA LEU A 8 27.76 7.06 -25.61
C LEU A 8 27.46 6.72 -24.15
N HIS A 9 27.62 7.70 -23.27
CA HIS A 9 26.99 7.71 -21.97
C HIS A 9 25.48 7.65 -22.22
N THR A 10 24.95 6.43 -22.25
CA THR A 10 23.52 6.22 -22.11
C THR A 10 23.22 6.70 -20.70
N GLU A 11 22.68 7.91 -20.55
CA GLU A 11 22.16 8.38 -19.26
C GLU A 11 21.10 7.37 -18.84
N GLN A 12 21.52 6.41 -18.01
CA GLN A 12 20.62 5.49 -17.37
C GLN A 12 19.91 6.31 -16.30
N GLU A 13 18.76 6.87 -16.68
CA GLU A 13 17.89 7.67 -15.82
C GLU A 13 17.79 7.00 -14.45
N SER A 14 18.43 7.61 -13.45
CA SER A 14 18.67 6.95 -12.17
C SER A 14 17.37 6.86 -11.38
N LEU A 15 17.02 5.67 -10.90
CA LEU A 15 15.88 5.47 -10.01
C LEU A 15 16.03 6.34 -8.75
N SER A 16 15.03 7.18 -8.46
CA SER A 16 15.03 8.05 -7.29
C SER A 16 14.20 7.46 -6.15
N LEU A 17 14.84 7.03 -5.05
CA LEU A 17 14.16 6.58 -3.84
C LEU A 17 13.14 7.62 -3.32
N TRP A 18 13.44 8.91 -3.52
CA TRP A 18 12.54 9.99 -3.14
C TRP A 18 11.20 9.92 -3.87
N ASN A 19 11.21 9.65 -5.18
CA ASN A 19 9.98 9.55 -5.99
C ASN A 19 9.11 8.38 -5.52
N PHE A 20 9.72 7.24 -5.20
CA PHE A 20 9.01 6.06 -4.70
C PHE A 20 8.47 6.26 -3.28
N SER A 21 9.25 6.89 -2.40
CA SER A 21 8.83 7.19 -1.03
C SER A 21 7.69 8.20 -1.02
N THR A 22 7.78 9.26 -1.84
CA THR A 22 6.72 10.25 -2.03
C THR A 22 5.43 9.60 -2.56
N ALA A 23 5.56 8.66 -3.49
CA ALA A 23 4.41 7.89 -3.97
C ALA A 23 3.74 7.10 -2.84
N GLY A 24 4.53 6.46 -1.97
CA GLY A 24 4.05 5.76 -0.78
C GLY A 24 3.36 6.68 0.22
N VAL A 25 3.90 7.87 0.47
CA VAL A 25 3.29 8.91 1.32
C VAL A 25 1.93 9.33 0.77
N ILE A 26 1.86 9.68 -0.51
CA ILE A 26 0.61 10.11 -1.16
C ILE A 26 -0.43 8.98 -1.11
N ALA A 27 -0.03 7.75 -1.44
CA ALA A 27 -0.93 6.60 -1.36
C ALA A 27 -1.40 6.33 0.08
N GLY A 28 -0.52 6.48 1.07
CA GLY A 28 -0.84 6.37 2.49
C GLY A 28 -1.86 7.40 2.95
N LEU A 29 -1.72 8.65 2.53
CA LEU A 29 -2.68 9.71 2.83
C LEU A 29 -4.05 9.43 2.21
N VAL A 30 -4.09 9.03 0.93
CA VAL A 30 -5.35 8.72 0.24
C VAL A 30 -6.03 7.50 0.87
N ALA A 31 -5.28 6.42 1.13
CA ALA A 31 -5.80 5.23 1.82
C ALA A 31 -6.30 5.58 3.24
N GLY A 32 -5.56 6.41 3.97
CA GLY A 32 -5.96 6.92 5.27
C GLY A 32 -7.29 7.66 5.22
N VAL A 33 -7.47 8.59 4.27
CA VAL A 33 -8.75 9.30 4.09
C VAL A 33 -9.88 8.32 3.80
N LEU A 34 -9.70 7.40 2.86
CA LEU A 34 -10.74 6.41 2.51
C LEU A 34 -11.11 5.51 3.68
N ASN A 35 -10.12 5.02 4.43
CA ASN A 35 -10.33 4.18 5.60
C ASN A 35 -11.01 4.94 6.75
N ASN A 36 -10.67 6.22 6.94
CA ASN A 36 -11.34 7.08 7.90
C ASN A 36 -12.81 7.34 7.53
N LEU A 37 -13.10 7.58 6.25
CA LEU A 37 -14.48 7.70 5.77
C LEU A 37 -15.25 6.39 5.99
N TRP A 38 -14.60 5.25 5.80
CA TRP A 38 -15.21 3.96 6.05
C TRP A 38 -15.61 3.75 7.50
N ILE A 39 -14.73 4.03 8.47
CA ILE A 39 -15.09 3.86 9.89
C ILE A 39 -16.22 4.81 10.34
N MET A 40 -16.39 5.97 9.68
CA MET A 40 -17.51 6.88 9.94
C MET A 40 -18.84 6.30 9.42
N ILE A 41 -18.82 5.67 8.25
CA ILE A 41 -20.03 5.11 7.60
C ILE A 41 -20.35 3.70 8.12
N TYR A 42 -19.36 2.96 8.62
CA TYR A 42 -19.48 1.57 9.03
C TYR A 42 -20.66 1.27 9.98
N PRO A 43 -20.93 2.07 11.04
CA PRO A 43 -22.09 1.84 11.90
C PRO A 43 -23.42 2.00 11.18
N LEU A 44 -23.49 2.92 10.22
CA LEU A 44 -24.68 3.15 9.39
C LEU A 44 -24.90 2.02 8.39
N ALA A 45 -23.81 1.46 7.85
CA ALA A 45 -23.86 0.41 6.84
C ALA A 45 -24.11 -0.99 7.41
N THR A 46 -23.71 -1.25 8.67
CA THR A 46 -23.65 -2.61 9.21
C THR A 46 -24.40 -2.83 10.52
N SER A 47 -24.91 -1.77 11.16
CA SER A 47 -25.47 -1.79 12.52
C SER A 47 -24.49 -2.22 13.63
N TYR A 48 -23.22 -2.49 13.30
CA TYR A 48 -22.17 -2.78 14.28
C TYR A 48 -21.50 -1.50 14.77
N LYS A 49 -21.05 -1.51 16.02
CA LYS A 49 -20.20 -0.44 16.56
C LYS A 49 -18.75 -0.65 16.11
N VAL A 50 -18.04 0.46 15.89
CA VAL A 50 -16.58 0.42 15.73
C VAL A 50 -15.97 -0.08 17.05
N PRO A 51 -15.12 -1.13 17.02
CA PRO A 51 -14.46 -1.65 18.21
C PRO A 51 -13.57 -0.61 18.91
N GLY A 52 -13.45 -0.71 20.24
CA GLY A 52 -12.54 0.13 21.02
C GLY A 52 -11.09 -0.02 20.55
N GLY A 53 -10.34 1.09 20.49
CA GLY A 53 -8.97 1.14 19.96
C GLY A 53 -8.86 1.35 18.44
N ILE A 54 -9.98 1.25 17.71
CA ILE A 54 -10.06 1.65 16.30
C ILE A 54 -10.66 3.06 16.26
N ASP A 55 -9.79 4.05 16.06
CA ASP A 55 -10.15 5.46 15.93
C ASP A 55 -9.50 6.06 14.68
N THR A 56 -9.79 7.32 14.41
CA THR A 56 -9.30 8.01 13.23
C THR A 56 -7.77 8.10 13.19
N MET A 57 -7.13 8.24 14.35
CA MET A 57 -5.67 8.32 14.44
C MET A 57 -5.03 6.95 14.18
N SER A 58 -5.52 5.88 14.82
CA SER A 58 -4.98 4.53 14.62
C SER A 58 -5.18 4.09 13.17
N VAL A 59 -6.36 4.29 12.59
CA VAL A 59 -6.63 4.00 11.18
C VAL A 59 -5.71 4.77 10.24
N THR A 60 -5.44 6.03 10.51
CA THR A 60 -4.50 6.83 9.69
C THR A 60 -3.09 6.25 9.72
N ILE A 61 -2.57 5.94 10.91
CA ILE A 61 -1.21 5.38 11.08
C ILE A 61 -1.10 4.02 10.35
N PHE A 62 -2.07 3.13 10.57
CA PHE A 62 -2.09 1.80 9.96
C PHE A 62 -2.41 1.80 8.46
N SER A 63 -2.95 2.90 7.93
CA SER A 63 -3.10 3.09 6.47
C SER A 63 -1.84 3.70 5.84
N PHE A 64 -1.16 4.59 6.57
CA PHE A 64 0.00 5.33 6.08
C PHE A 64 1.27 4.48 6.05
N PHE A 65 1.62 3.87 7.18
CA PHE A 65 2.92 3.23 7.36
C PHE A 65 3.15 2.07 6.36
N PRO A 66 2.17 1.17 6.13
CA PRO A 66 2.34 0.11 5.13
C PRO A 66 2.54 0.64 3.70
N MET A 67 1.92 1.77 3.35
CA MET A 67 2.07 2.36 2.01
C MET A 67 3.45 2.99 1.80
N LEU A 68 4.00 3.63 2.84
CA LEU A 68 5.39 4.11 2.81
C LEU A 68 6.36 2.95 2.60
N VAL A 69 6.19 1.86 3.36
CA VAL A 69 6.99 0.63 3.20
C VAL A 69 6.81 0.04 1.80
N ALA A 70 5.58 0.01 1.27
CA ALA A 70 5.31 -0.48 -0.08
C ALA A 70 6.05 0.34 -1.16
N GLY A 71 6.14 1.67 -1.01
CA GLY A 71 6.94 2.52 -1.89
C GLY A 71 8.43 2.17 -1.87
N ILE A 72 8.99 1.96 -0.68
CA ILE A 72 10.41 1.56 -0.51
C ILE A 72 10.66 0.16 -1.10
N VAL A 73 9.79 -0.81 -0.81
CA VAL A 73 9.87 -2.17 -1.38
C VAL A 73 9.79 -2.12 -2.90
N TYR A 74 8.91 -1.27 -3.45
CA TYR A 74 8.79 -1.10 -4.89
C TYR A 74 10.09 -0.58 -5.51
N TYR A 75 10.74 0.40 -4.87
CA TYR A 75 12.05 0.91 -5.31
C TYR A 75 13.09 -0.21 -5.36
N LEU A 76 13.20 -0.99 -4.30
CA LEU A 76 14.17 -2.10 -4.21
C LEU A 76 13.95 -3.13 -5.32
N ILE A 77 12.68 -3.47 -5.61
CA ILE A 77 12.32 -4.39 -6.69
C ILE A 77 12.69 -3.81 -8.07
N CYS A 78 12.57 -2.49 -8.26
CA CYS A 78 12.90 -1.82 -9.51
C CYS A 78 14.40 -1.68 -9.77
N LEU A 79 15.29 -1.87 -8.77
CA LEU A 79 16.74 -1.79 -8.95
C LEU A 79 17.27 -2.77 -10.03
N SER A 80 16.59 -3.90 -10.23
CA SER A 80 16.92 -4.86 -11.30
C SER A 80 16.33 -4.52 -12.68
N GLY A 81 15.73 -3.34 -12.82
CA GLY A 81 15.12 -2.84 -14.04
C GLY A 81 13.64 -2.47 -13.86
N PHE A 82 13.28 -1.24 -14.22
CA PHE A 82 11.96 -0.66 -13.93
C PHE A 82 10.79 -1.52 -14.43
N LYS A 83 10.73 -1.86 -15.72
CA LYS A 83 9.63 -2.65 -16.32
C LYS A 83 9.44 -4.01 -15.65
N LYS A 84 10.52 -4.75 -15.42
CA LYS A 84 10.50 -6.06 -14.76
C LYS A 84 10.09 -5.90 -13.30
N GLY A 85 10.65 -4.89 -12.62
CA GLY A 85 10.35 -4.58 -11.24
C GLY A 85 8.88 -4.22 -11.00
N THR A 86 8.29 -3.36 -11.83
CA THR A 86 6.84 -3.05 -11.79
C THR A 86 5.99 -4.29 -11.93
N LYS A 87 6.31 -5.20 -12.86
CA LYS A 87 5.56 -6.46 -13.01
C LYS A 87 5.66 -7.33 -11.75
N ILE A 88 6.85 -7.48 -11.18
CA ILE A 88 7.07 -8.26 -9.95
C ILE A 88 6.32 -7.63 -8.79
N TYR A 89 6.40 -6.30 -8.62
CA TYR A 89 5.71 -5.57 -7.57
C TYR A 89 4.20 -5.75 -7.64
N LEU A 90 3.60 -5.65 -8.83
CA LEU A 90 2.16 -5.83 -9.02
C LEU A 90 1.71 -7.26 -8.68
N ILE A 91 2.47 -8.27 -9.11
CA ILE A 91 2.16 -9.67 -8.81
C ILE A 91 2.30 -9.93 -7.31
N ALA A 92 3.45 -9.57 -6.72
CA ALA A 92 3.71 -9.77 -5.30
C ALA A 92 2.69 -9.01 -4.44
N GLY A 93 2.43 -7.73 -4.76
CA GLY A 93 1.45 -6.91 -4.06
C GLY A 93 0.02 -7.45 -4.19
N GLY A 94 -0.34 -8.01 -5.36
CA GLY A 94 -1.63 -8.68 -5.55
C GLY A 94 -1.76 -9.91 -4.65
N ILE A 95 -0.71 -10.73 -4.57
CA ILE A 95 -0.66 -11.87 -3.65
C ILE A 95 -0.74 -11.40 -2.19
N PHE A 96 0.01 -10.36 -1.81
CA PHE A 96 -0.04 -9.78 -0.46
C PHE A 96 -1.42 -9.24 -0.10
N LEU A 97 -2.12 -8.58 -1.03
CA LEU A 97 -3.50 -8.14 -0.83
C LEU A 97 -4.41 -9.34 -0.58
N LEU A 98 -4.32 -10.41 -1.38
CA LEU A 98 -5.12 -11.61 -1.16
C LEU A 98 -4.80 -12.28 0.19
N MET A 99 -3.53 -12.39 0.55
CA MET A 99 -3.10 -12.92 1.84
C MET A 99 -3.58 -12.06 3.01
N SER A 100 -3.69 -10.74 2.82
CA SER A 100 -4.13 -9.82 3.88
C SER A 100 -5.59 -10.05 4.31
N PHE A 101 -6.40 -10.70 3.47
CA PHE A 101 -7.77 -11.08 3.82
C PHE A 101 -7.84 -12.31 4.74
N TYR A 102 -6.74 -13.01 5.01
CA TYR A 102 -6.73 -14.17 5.88
C TYR A 102 -7.31 -13.86 7.27
N PHE A 103 -6.80 -12.84 7.96
CA PHE A 103 -7.30 -12.50 9.30
C PHE A 103 -8.74 -11.96 9.31
N PRO A 104 -9.16 -11.10 8.36
CA PRO A 104 -10.57 -10.73 8.24
C PRO A 104 -11.52 -11.91 7.98
N LEU A 105 -11.12 -12.91 7.20
CA LEU A 105 -11.95 -14.07 6.86
C LEU A 105 -11.95 -15.16 7.94
N PHE A 106 -10.87 -15.24 8.72
CA PHE A 106 -10.70 -16.20 9.82
C PHE A 106 -10.38 -15.46 11.13
N PRO A 107 -11.28 -14.58 11.62
CA PRO A 107 -11.02 -13.72 12.77
C PRO A 107 -10.63 -14.49 14.05
N GLU A 108 -11.14 -15.71 14.24
CA GLU A 108 -10.80 -16.58 15.36
C GLU A 108 -9.30 -16.85 15.51
N THR A 109 -8.54 -16.79 14.40
CA THR A 109 -7.08 -16.98 14.40
C THR A 109 -6.32 -15.86 15.12
N ILE A 110 -6.94 -14.69 15.29
CA ILE A 110 -6.39 -13.54 16.02
C ILE A 110 -7.08 -13.32 17.37
N GLY A 111 -7.85 -14.28 17.86
CA GLY A 111 -8.55 -14.18 19.15
C GLY A 111 -7.61 -13.89 20.33
N PHE A 112 -6.34 -14.32 20.27
CA PHE A 112 -5.34 -14.02 21.29
C PHE A 112 -5.00 -12.53 21.43
N ILE A 113 -5.32 -11.71 20.42
CA ILE A 113 -5.11 -10.24 20.42
C ILE A 113 -6.33 -9.53 21.02
N PHE A 114 -7.49 -10.19 21.10
CA PHE A 114 -8.73 -9.62 21.63
C PHE A 114 -9.13 -10.33 22.94
N PRO A 115 -8.77 -9.79 24.12
CA PRO A 115 -9.09 -10.40 25.41
C PRO A 115 -10.58 -10.67 25.62
N GLU A 116 -11.43 -9.84 25.01
CA GLU A 116 -12.90 -9.93 25.08
C GLU A 116 -13.52 -10.70 23.89
N GLY A 117 -12.68 -11.27 23.02
CA GLY A 117 -13.08 -11.93 21.78
C GLY A 117 -13.15 -10.97 20.58
N VAL A 118 -13.09 -11.55 19.38
CA VAL A 118 -13.06 -10.77 18.14
C VAL A 118 -14.44 -10.14 17.88
N PRO A 119 -14.52 -8.83 17.54
CA PRO A 119 -15.78 -8.16 17.29
C PRO A 119 -16.59 -8.82 16.15
N LYS A 120 -17.90 -8.99 16.34
CA LYS A 120 -18.79 -9.67 15.37
C LYS A 120 -18.81 -9.04 13.96
N GLY A 121 -18.48 -7.76 13.83
CA GLY A 121 -18.37 -7.06 12.55
C GLY A 121 -16.95 -6.87 12.03
N PHE A 122 -15.95 -7.54 12.61
CA PHE A 122 -14.53 -7.35 12.28
C PHE A 122 -14.26 -7.49 10.77
N ALA A 123 -14.76 -8.56 10.15
CA ALA A 123 -14.59 -8.80 8.71
C ALA A 123 -15.18 -7.64 7.87
N ALA A 124 -16.40 -7.22 8.19
CA ALA A 124 -17.07 -6.12 7.49
C ALA A 124 -16.33 -4.79 7.68
N LEU A 125 -15.69 -4.59 8.84
CA LEU A 125 -14.86 -3.42 9.09
C LEU A 125 -13.56 -3.46 8.27
N THR A 126 -12.82 -4.56 8.34
CA THR A 126 -11.44 -4.60 7.86
C THR A 126 -11.31 -4.94 6.38
N ILE A 127 -12.21 -5.74 5.78
CA ILE A 127 -12.09 -6.13 4.35
C ILE A 127 -12.07 -4.90 3.43
N PRO A 128 -13.03 -3.95 3.53
CA PRO A 128 -12.99 -2.73 2.72
C PRO A 128 -11.69 -1.93 2.93
N MET A 129 -11.17 -1.88 4.16
CA MET A 129 -9.94 -1.15 4.45
C MET A 129 -8.72 -1.75 3.75
N HIS A 130 -8.62 -3.09 3.71
CA HIS A 130 -7.57 -3.79 2.98
C HIS A 130 -7.71 -3.57 1.47
N ILE A 131 -8.94 -3.53 0.95
CA ILE A 131 -9.19 -3.20 -0.47
C ILE A 131 -8.70 -1.79 -0.79
N PHE A 132 -9.11 -0.78 0.00
CA PHE A 132 -8.68 0.61 -0.24
C PHE A 132 -7.16 0.74 -0.19
N ALA A 133 -6.51 0.21 0.85
CA ALA A 133 -5.06 0.24 0.99
C ALA A 133 -4.35 -0.53 -0.15
N GLY A 134 -4.78 -1.75 -0.44
CA GLY A 134 -4.18 -2.59 -1.48
C GLY A 134 -4.32 -2.01 -2.88
N VAL A 135 -5.49 -1.46 -3.22
CA VAL A 135 -5.71 -0.79 -4.51
C VAL A 135 -4.85 0.47 -4.62
N MET A 136 -4.72 1.26 -3.54
CA MET A 136 -3.82 2.43 -3.55
C MET A 136 -2.35 2.00 -3.72
N ALA A 137 -1.90 0.95 -3.04
CA ALA A 137 -0.55 0.41 -3.24
C ALA A 137 -0.32 -0.03 -4.69
N LEU A 138 -1.24 -0.82 -5.26
CA LEU A 138 -1.05 -1.44 -6.57
C LEU A 138 -1.24 -0.48 -7.74
N ILE A 139 -2.07 0.54 -7.60
CA ILE A 139 -2.39 1.46 -8.71
C ILE A 139 -1.67 2.78 -8.54
N LEU A 140 -1.83 3.43 -7.39
CA LEU A 140 -1.41 4.83 -7.21
C LEU A 140 0.11 4.93 -7.14
N ILE A 141 0.78 4.04 -6.39
CA ILE A 141 2.25 4.06 -6.26
C ILE A 141 2.92 3.86 -7.64
N PRO A 142 2.65 2.80 -8.43
CA PRO A 142 3.27 2.63 -9.73
C PRO A 142 2.94 3.74 -10.72
N LYS A 143 1.70 4.24 -10.70
CA LYS A 143 1.26 5.31 -11.60
C LYS A 143 2.01 6.62 -11.31
N PHE A 144 2.16 6.98 -10.03
CA PHE A 144 2.90 8.17 -9.62
C PHE A 144 4.38 8.07 -9.99
N VAL A 145 5.01 6.94 -9.69
CA VAL A 145 6.43 6.73 -10.02
C VAL A 145 6.66 6.78 -11.53
N LYS A 146 5.81 6.12 -12.33
CA LYS A 146 5.92 6.14 -13.79
C LYS A 146 5.79 7.56 -14.37
N ALA A 147 4.92 8.39 -13.80
CA ALA A 147 4.74 9.77 -14.25
C ALA A 147 5.97 10.68 -13.98
N ASN A 148 6.83 10.28 -13.03
CA ASN A 148 8.02 11.04 -12.62
C ASN A 148 9.34 10.40 -13.03
N HIS A 149 9.32 9.19 -13.63
CA HIS A 149 10.46 8.50 -14.26
C HIS A 149 10.31 8.47 -15.80
N GLY A 150 9.34 9.19 -16.34
CA GLY A 150 9.16 9.32 -17.79
C GLY A 150 9.43 10.73 -18.28
N LYS A 151 10.13 11.54 -17.47
CA LYS A 151 10.39 12.96 -17.67
C LYS A 151 11.88 13.18 -17.59
#